data_AF-A0A484C1V4-F1
#
_entry.id   AF-A0A484C1V4-F1
#
_cell.length_a   1.000
_cell.length_b   1.000
_cell.length_c   1.000
_cell.angle_alpha   90.00
_cell.angle_beta   90.00
_cell.angle_gamma   90.00
#
_symmetry.space_group_name_H-M   'P 1'
#
loop_
_entity.id
_entity.type
_entity.pdbx_description
1 polymer ?
#
loop_
_entity_poly.entity_id
_entity_poly.type
_entity_poly.pdbx_seq_one_letter_code
_entity_poly.pdbx_strand_id
1 'polypeptide(L)'
;MEVRFQGDWMEVLGCGVMEQELLNSAGAGNKAGWAFGLGLERLAMVLYGIPDIRLFWSQDDRFLKQFRVEDIKQPVCFQPLSKYPPLHNDISFWLPESGANEDGFTENDFYELVRSVGGDLVEKVSLVDQFTHAK
;
A
#
# COMPACT_ATOMS: atom_id res chain seq x y z
N MET A 1 16.50 4.62 1.49
CA MET A 1 17.06 4.45 0.13
C MET A 1 15.92 4.65 -0.86
N GLU A 2 16.21 5.34 -1.95
CA GLU A 2 15.22 5.66 -2.97
C GLU A 2 15.68 5.11 -4.33
N VAL A 3 14.71 4.75 -5.17
CA VAL A 3 14.92 4.31 -6.55
C VAL A 3 14.11 5.20 -7.47
N ARG A 4 14.72 5.66 -8.57
CA ARG A 4 14.01 6.41 -9.61
C ARG A 4 13.25 5.43 -10.50
N PHE A 5 11.92 5.46 -10.44
CA PHE A 5 11.04 4.58 -11.21
C PHE A 5 9.99 5.43 -11.93
N GLN A 6 9.82 5.20 -13.24
CA GLN A 6 8.86 5.90 -14.10
C GLN A 6 8.91 7.45 -14.06
N GLY A 7 10.03 8.03 -13.62
CA GLY A 7 10.22 9.49 -13.55
C GLY A 7 10.16 10.05 -12.13
N ASP A 8 9.65 9.27 -11.17
CA ASP A 8 9.50 9.68 -9.79
C ASP A 8 10.49 8.95 -8.86
N TRP A 9 10.78 9.57 -7.71
CA TRP A 9 11.57 8.96 -6.65
C TRP A 9 10.65 8.18 -5.72
N MET A 10 10.93 6.89 -5.54
CA MET A 10 10.21 6.03 -4.62
C MET A 10 11.15 5.50 -3.55
N GLU A 11 10.78 5.73 -2.29
CA GLU A 11 11.45 5.10 -1.15
C GLU A 11 11.18 3.60 -1.14
N VAL A 12 12.22 2.76 -1.11
CA VAL A 12 12.10 1.29 -1.13
C VAL A 12 12.50 0.62 0.18
N LEU A 13 13.34 1.28 0.98
CA LEU A 13 13.74 0.79 2.30
C LEU A 13 14.13 1.95 3.22
N GLY A 14 13.82 1.79 4.49
CA GLY A 14 14.37 2.58 5.59
C GLY A 14 15.54 1.85 6.23
N CYS A 15 16.59 2.58 6.62
CA CYS A 15 17.73 2.00 7.33
C CYS A 15 18.34 3.02 8.29
N GLY A 16 19.00 2.52 9.33
CA GLY A 16 19.69 3.37 10.30
C GLY A 16 20.55 2.60 11.29
N VAL A 17 21.37 3.34 12.01
CA VAL A 17 22.03 2.85 13.22
C VAL A 17 20.96 2.72 14.30
N MET A 18 20.95 1.59 15.00
CA MET A 18 20.00 1.34 16.07
C MET A 18 20.29 2.25 17.26
N GLU A 19 19.23 2.74 17.89
CA GLU A 19 19.35 3.56 19.09
C GLU A 19 19.93 2.75 20.25
N GLN A 20 20.94 3.31 20.93
CA GLN A 20 21.68 2.58 21.97
C GLN A 20 20.79 2.21 23.16
N GLU A 21 19.80 3.03 23.49
CA GLU A 21 18.84 2.75 24.57
C GLU A 21 18.01 1.49 24.31
N LEU A 22 17.60 1.26 23.05
CA LEU A 22 16.92 0.03 22.62
C LEU A 22 17.83 -1.20 22.75
N LEU A 23 19.11 -1.07 22.41
CA LEU A 23 20.08 -2.16 22.57
C LEU A 23 20.36 -2.45 24.05
N ASN A 24 20.42 -1.41 24.87
CA ASN A 24 20.61 -1.53 26.32
C ASN A 24 19.42 -2.25 26.97
N SER A 25 18.18 -1.87 26.63
CA SER A 25 16.97 -2.48 27.18
C SER A 25 16.80 -3.95 26.76
N ALA A 26 17.30 -4.33 25.58
CA ALA A 26 17.34 -5.71 25.09
C ALA A 26 18.50 -6.56 25.67
N GLY A 27 19.32 -6.02 26.58
CA GLY A 27 20.47 -6.72 27.18
C GLY A 27 21.70 -6.81 26.26
N ALA A 28 21.72 -6.05 25.16
CA ALA A 28 22.80 -6.01 24.18
C ALA A 28 23.59 -4.68 24.23
N GLY A 29 23.64 -4.03 25.41
CA GLY A 29 24.17 -2.68 25.55
C GLY A 29 25.68 -2.50 25.28
N ASN A 30 26.43 -3.59 25.13
CA ASN A 30 27.83 -3.57 24.70
C ASN A 30 28.00 -3.71 23.18
N LYS A 31 26.90 -3.65 22.40
CA LYS A 31 26.91 -3.75 20.94
C LYS A 31 26.43 -2.44 20.32
N ALA A 32 26.92 -2.18 19.12
CA ALA A 32 26.30 -1.27 18.18
C ALA A 32 25.60 -2.11 17.09
N GLY A 33 24.44 -1.65 16.64
CA GLY A 33 23.63 -2.34 15.64
C GLY A 33 23.21 -1.41 14.53
N TRP A 34 22.88 -1.98 13.38
CA TRP A 34 22.16 -1.31 12.31
C TRP A 34 20.94 -2.14 11.97
N ALA A 35 19.89 -1.49 11.51
CA ALA A 35 18.67 -2.13 11.05
C ALA A 35 18.24 -1.53 9.72
N PHE A 36 17.68 -2.38 8.86
CA PHE A 36 16.95 -1.92 7.69
C PHE A 36 15.65 -2.70 7.55
N GLY A 37 14.63 -2.03 7.04
CA GLY A 37 13.34 -2.61 6.70
C GLY A 37 13.04 -2.32 5.24
N LEU A 38 12.73 -3.37 4.48
CA LEU A 38 12.34 -3.24 3.08
C LEU A 38 10.87 -3.60 2.91
N GLY A 39 10.15 -2.82 2.09
CA GLY A 39 8.80 -3.16 1.67
C GLY A 39 8.86 -4.12 0.48
N LEU A 40 8.57 -5.40 0.69
CA LEU A 40 8.68 -6.43 -0.36
C LEU A 40 7.75 -6.12 -1.55
N GLU A 41 6.52 -5.70 -1.28
CA GLU A 41 5.52 -5.35 -2.29
C GLU A 41 6.00 -4.17 -3.13
N ARG A 42 6.52 -3.12 -2.49
CA ARG A 42 7.01 -1.94 -3.20
C ARG A 42 8.23 -2.27 -4.06
N LEU A 43 9.16 -3.07 -3.54
CA LEU A 43 10.32 -3.52 -4.31
C LEU A 43 9.90 -4.42 -5.48
N ALA A 44 8.96 -5.34 -5.28
CA ALA A 44 8.43 -6.21 -6.31
C ALA A 44 7.68 -5.44 -7.41
N MET A 45 6.90 -4.42 -7.05
CA MET A 45 6.23 -3.53 -8.02
C MET A 45 7.23 -2.83 -8.94
N VAL A 46 8.32 -2.28 -8.37
CA VAL A 46 9.40 -1.65 -9.14
C VAL A 46 10.17 -2.67 -9.98
N LEU A 47 10.55 -3.80 -9.39
CA LEU A 47 11.40 -4.81 -10.02
C LEU A 47 10.71 -5.53 -11.18
N TYR A 48 9.45 -5.90 -10.99
CA TYR A 48 8.68 -6.68 -11.96
C TYR A 48 7.73 -5.83 -12.80
N GLY A 49 7.61 -4.53 -12.53
CA GLY A 49 6.68 -3.65 -13.24
C GLY A 49 5.21 -3.93 -12.93
N ILE A 50 4.91 -4.40 -11.72
CA ILE A 50 3.53 -4.70 -11.30
C ILE A 50 2.81 -3.38 -10.99
N PRO A 51 1.68 -3.07 -11.64
CA PRO A 51 1.03 -1.77 -11.55
C PRO A 51 0.20 -1.59 -10.27
N ASP A 52 -0.22 -2.68 -9.61
CA ASP A 52 -1.18 -2.64 -8.50
C ASP A 52 -0.85 -3.70 -7.44
N ILE A 53 -0.85 -3.29 -6.17
CA ILE A 53 -0.58 -4.14 -5.01
C ILE A 53 -1.64 -5.24 -4.81
N ARG A 54 -2.89 -5.02 -5.23
CA ARG A 54 -3.98 -5.99 -5.14
C ARG A 54 -3.67 -7.26 -5.93
N LEU A 55 -2.83 -7.18 -6.96
CA LEU A 55 -2.41 -8.34 -7.76
C LEU A 55 -1.67 -9.39 -6.91
N PHE A 56 -0.98 -9.00 -5.84
CA PHE A 56 -0.32 -9.96 -4.94
C PHE A 56 -1.30 -10.86 -4.18
N TRP A 57 -2.55 -10.42 -4.02
CA TRP A 57 -3.62 -11.17 -3.35
C TRP A 57 -4.54 -11.90 -4.33
N SER A 58 -4.34 -11.68 -5.63
CA SER A 58 -5.15 -12.29 -6.68
C SER A 58 -4.85 -13.79 -6.82
N GLN A 59 -5.91 -14.59 -6.87
CA GLN A 59 -5.82 -16.01 -7.23
C GLN A 59 -5.91 -16.24 -8.75
N ASP A 60 -5.76 -15.17 -9.56
CA ASP A 60 -5.78 -15.28 -11.01
C ASP A 60 -4.54 -16.02 -11.51
N ASP A 61 -4.77 -17.21 -12.03
CA ASP A 61 -3.77 -18.09 -12.62
C ASP A 61 -2.90 -17.38 -13.68
N ARG A 62 -3.44 -16.39 -14.39
CA ARG A 62 -2.69 -15.61 -15.41
C ARG A 62 -1.63 -14.71 -14.79
N PHE A 63 -1.79 -14.31 -13.53
CA PHE A 63 -0.76 -13.60 -12.74
C PHE A 63 0.23 -14.61 -12.17
N LEU A 64 -0.27 -15.61 -11.45
CA LEU A 64 0.56 -16.57 -10.69
C LEU A 64 1.55 -17.33 -11.59
N LYS A 65 1.15 -17.68 -12.81
CA LYS A 65 2.01 -18.43 -13.76
C LYS A 65 3.24 -17.64 -14.22
N GLN A 66 3.19 -16.30 -14.23
CA GLN A 66 4.30 -15.46 -14.70
C GLN A 66 5.51 -15.51 -13.74
N PHE A 67 5.28 -15.86 -12.48
CA PHE A 67 6.31 -15.93 -11.43
C PHE A 67 6.72 -17.39 -11.10
N ARG A 68 6.18 -18.39 -11.79
CA ARG A 68 6.63 -19.79 -11.68
C ARG A 68 7.82 -20.01 -12.61
N VAL A 69 9.02 -19.78 -12.08
CA VAL A 69 10.31 -19.90 -12.80
C VAL A 69 11.14 -21.07 -12.28
N GLU A 70 12.03 -21.61 -13.11
CA GLU A 70 12.94 -22.69 -12.72
C GLU A 70 14.13 -22.16 -11.89
N ASP A 71 14.58 -20.94 -12.18
CA ASP A 71 15.65 -20.24 -11.45
C ASP A 71 15.12 -18.91 -10.88
N ILE A 72 15.34 -18.69 -9.58
CA ILE A 72 14.98 -17.44 -8.88
C ILE A 72 15.69 -16.20 -9.45
N LYS A 73 16.78 -16.37 -10.20
CA LYS A 73 17.53 -15.28 -10.85
C LYS A 73 17.01 -14.96 -12.24
N GLN A 74 16.06 -15.74 -12.77
CA GLN A 74 15.46 -15.47 -14.08
C GLN A 74 14.76 -14.11 -14.05
N PRO A 75 15.07 -13.20 -14.99
CA PRO A 75 14.39 -11.92 -15.06
C PRO A 75 12.92 -12.14 -15.45
N VAL A 76 12.01 -11.68 -14.61
CA VAL A 76 10.57 -11.69 -14.87
C VAL A 76 10.12 -10.25 -15.11
N CYS A 77 9.30 -10.02 -16.13
CA CYS A 77 8.64 -8.75 -16.36
C CYS A 77 7.14 -9.01 -16.48
N PHE A 78 6.37 -8.45 -15.54
CA PHE A 78 4.94 -8.64 -15.48
C PHE A 78 4.28 -8.14 -16.77
N GLN A 79 3.46 -9.01 -17.36
CA GLN A 79 2.59 -8.69 -18.49
C GLN A 79 1.22 -8.30 -17.95
N PRO A 80 0.78 -7.03 -18.16
CA PRO A 80 -0.51 -6.55 -17.69
C PRO A 80 -1.67 -7.42 -18.14
N LEU A 81 -2.49 -7.80 -17.17
CA LEU A 81 -3.71 -8.57 -17.41
C LEU A 81 -4.85 -7.60 -17.63
N SER A 82 -5.23 -7.35 -18.88
CA SER A 82 -6.47 -6.64 -19.16
C SER A 82 -7.65 -7.50 -18.69
N LYS A 83 -8.50 -6.95 -17.83
CA LYS A 83 -9.78 -7.59 -17.47
C LYS A 83 -10.95 -6.75 -17.96
N TYR A 84 -11.11 -5.49 -17.53
CA TYR A 84 -12.24 -4.63 -17.94
C TYR A 84 -11.92 -3.13 -17.80
N PRO A 85 -12.65 -2.23 -18.48
CA PRO A 85 -12.53 -0.78 -18.27
C PRO A 85 -12.91 -0.39 -16.83
N PRO A 86 -12.28 0.64 -16.24
CA PRO A 86 -12.68 1.15 -14.93
C PRO A 86 -14.08 1.79 -15.00
N LEU A 87 -14.85 1.62 -13.93
CA LEU A 87 -16.12 2.31 -13.72
C LEU A 87 -15.96 3.34 -12.61
N HIS A 88 -16.36 4.58 -12.88
CA HIS A 88 -16.31 5.67 -11.90
C HIS A 88 -17.72 5.98 -11.41
N ASN A 89 -17.90 6.01 -10.09
CA ASN A 89 -19.14 6.39 -9.44
C ASN A 89 -18.81 7.34 -8.28
N ASP A 90 -19.63 8.38 -8.13
CA ASP A 90 -19.52 9.33 -7.02
C ASP A 90 -20.56 9.00 -5.94
N ILE A 91 -20.19 9.27 -4.68
CA ILE A 91 -21.07 9.12 -3.53
C ILE A 91 -20.88 10.32 -2.60
N SER A 92 -21.98 10.85 -2.08
CA SER A 92 -21.98 11.98 -1.15
C SER A 92 -22.99 11.71 -0.03
N PHE A 93 -22.62 12.04 1.20
CA PHE A 93 -23.46 11.84 2.37
C PHE A 93 -23.14 12.89 3.45
N TRP A 94 -24.11 13.15 4.31
CA TRP A 94 -23.92 14.01 5.48
C TRP A 94 -23.17 13.24 6.57
N LEU A 95 -22.21 13.89 7.22
CA LEU A 95 -21.52 13.31 8.35
C LEU A 95 -22.41 13.32 9.62
N PRO A 96 -22.28 12.32 10.52
CA PRO A 96 -23.00 12.30 11.79
C PRO A 96 -22.68 13.53 12.64
N GLU A 97 -23.65 14.00 13.44
CA GLU A 97 -23.47 15.17 14.33
C GLU A 97 -22.33 14.98 15.36
N SER A 98 -21.94 13.73 15.63
CA SER A 98 -20.81 13.35 16.49
C SER A 98 -19.42 13.66 15.91
N GLY A 99 -19.32 14.07 14.64
CA GLY A 99 -18.08 14.22 13.87
C GLY A 99 -17.08 15.29 14.34
N ALA A 100 -17.30 15.93 15.49
CA ALA A 100 -16.40 16.92 16.08
C ALA A 100 -15.76 16.47 17.42
N ASN A 101 -16.14 15.31 17.95
CA ASN A 101 -15.49 14.73 19.13
C ASN A 101 -14.49 13.65 18.70
N GLU A 102 -13.56 13.27 19.59
CA GLU A 102 -12.52 12.26 19.33
C GLU A 102 -13.07 10.86 18.96
N ASP A 103 -14.38 10.61 19.16
CA ASP A 103 -15.14 9.41 18.75
C ASP A 103 -15.98 9.61 17.45
N GLY A 104 -15.69 10.66 16.68
CA GLY A 104 -16.41 11.03 15.45
C GLY A 104 -16.01 10.21 14.21
N PHE A 105 -16.68 10.48 13.09
CA PHE A 105 -16.37 9.85 11.80
C PHE A 105 -14.96 10.22 11.31
N THR A 106 -14.21 9.23 10.85
CA THR A 106 -12.95 9.39 10.12
C THR A 106 -13.09 8.89 8.69
N GLU A 107 -12.30 9.42 7.75
CA GLU A 107 -12.31 8.92 6.36
C GLU A 107 -11.97 7.42 6.29
N ASN A 108 -11.11 6.95 7.19
CA ASN A 108 -10.73 5.55 7.27
C ASN A 108 -11.90 4.62 7.59
N ASP A 109 -12.91 5.08 8.35
CA ASP A 109 -14.12 4.29 8.61
C ASP A 109 -14.87 4.00 7.30
N PHE A 110 -14.93 4.99 6.41
CA PHE A 110 -15.51 4.80 5.09
C PHE A 110 -14.62 3.93 4.20
N TYR A 111 -13.29 4.11 4.22
CA TYR A 111 -12.38 3.25 3.45
C TYR A 111 -12.46 1.78 3.89
N GLU A 112 -12.59 1.51 5.19
CA GLU A 112 -12.83 0.16 5.73
C GLU A 112 -14.19 -0.40 5.31
N LEU A 113 -15.26 0.40 5.34
CA LEU A 113 -16.56 -0.01 4.84
C LEU A 113 -16.52 -0.37 3.35
N VAL A 114 -15.87 0.46 2.54
CA VAL A 114 -15.68 0.22 1.11
C VAL A 114 -14.87 -1.05 0.88
N ARG A 115 -13.81 -1.27 1.67
CA ARG A 115 -13.02 -2.51 1.61
C ARG A 115 -13.85 -3.74 2.00
N SER A 116 -14.70 -3.62 3.01
CA SER A 116 -15.57 -4.71 3.48
C SER A 116 -16.65 -5.09 2.46
N VAL A 117 -17.21 -4.12 1.72
CA VAL A 117 -18.32 -4.36 0.78
C VAL A 117 -17.80 -4.60 -0.65
N GLY A 118 -16.88 -3.76 -1.12
CA GLY A 118 -16.35 -3.80 -2.48
C GLY A 118 -15.14 -4.72 -2.66
N GLY A 119 -14.39 -5.00 -1.60
CA GLY A 119 -13.19 -5.84 -1.66
C GLY A 119 -12.21 -5.38 -2.76
N ASP A 120 -11.71 -6.34 -3.53
CA ASP A 120 -10.74 -6.10 -4.60
C ASP A 120 -11.34 -5.46 -5.87
N LEU A 121 -12.67 -5.29 -5.95
CA LEU A 121 -13.30 -4.61 -7.09
C LEU A 121 -13.01 -3.10 -7.08
N VAL A 122 -12.75 -2.53 -5.90
CA VAL A 122 -12.47 -1.10 -5.75
C VAL A 122 -10.98 -0.88 -5.88
N GLU A 123 -10.60 -0.06 -6.86
CA GLU A 123 -9.20 0.31 -7.13
C GLU A 123 -8.76 1.53 -6.33
N LYS A 124 -9.63 2.53 -6.27
CA LYS A 124 -9.32 3.80 -5.63
C LYS A 124 -10.59 4.43 -5.11
N VAL A 125 -10.48 5.01 -3.92
CA VAL A 125 -11.42 5.98 -3.37
C VAL A 125 -10.65 7.27 -3.16
N SER A 126 -11.26 8.40 -3.51
CA SER A 126 -10.69 9.72 -3.26
C SER A 126 -11.79 10.67 -2.83
N LEU A 127 -11.56 11.42 -1.75
CA LEU A 127 -12.41 12.54 -1.37
C LEU A 127 -12.31 13.63 -2.45
N VAL A 128 -13.44 13.95 -3.09
CA VAL A 128 -13.51 14.95 -4.16
C VAL A 128 -13.95 16.31 -3.64
N ASP A 129 -14.91 16.34 -2.73
CA ASP A 129 -15.50 17.57 -2.21
C ASP A 129 -15.93 17.42 -0.75
N GLN A 130 -15.82 18.51 0.01
CA GLN A 130 -16.29 18.63 1.38
C GLN A 130 -16.71 20.07 1.65
N PHE A 131 -17.93 20.25 2.13
CA PHE A 131 -18.44 21.56 2.54
C PHE A 131 -19.35 21.46 3.76
N THR A 132 -19.59 22.61 4.38
CA THR A 132 -20.49 22.74 5.53
C THR A 132 -21.72 23.53 5.09
N HIS A 133 -22.92 23.01 5.35
CA HIS A 133 -24.15 23.75 5.10
C HIS A 133 -24.34 24.84 6.16
N ALA A 134 -24.39 26.10 5.73
CA ALA A 134 -24.73 27.20 6.63
C ALA A 134 -26.17 27.04 7.15
N LYS A 135 -26.38 27.25 8.44
CA LYS A 135 -27.73 27.23 9.04
C LYS A 135 -28.56 28.41 8.56
#